data_AF-A0AAD4GHN1-F1
#
_entry.id   AF-A0AAD4GHN1-F1
#
_cell.length_a   1.000
_cell.length_b   1.000
_cell.length_c   1.000
_cell.angle_alpha   90.00
_cell.angle_beta   90.00
_cell.angle_gamma   90.00
#
_symmetry.space_group_name_H-M   'P 1'
#
loop_
_entity.id
_entity.type
_entity.pdbx_description
1 polymer ?
#
loop_
_entity_poly.entity_id
_entity_poly.type
_entity_poly.pdbx_seq_one_letter_code
_entity_poly.pdbx_strand_id
1 'polypeptide(L)'
;DEHHTIESSLHNMIQHLDDACNQSIDPPDAPPPETTHLLTTGRPGRPHIEIDPSILASVIELRGPTELAAVFGVSARTVCRCALEHGLVEPGALVYVDYEGEDGTITRFYTSSTAPTSNLSEDDLDEIMQQILQHFPFFGHRMIQGHLRHLGHRVTQSCILDSY
;
A
#
# COMPACT_ATOMS: atom_id res chain seq x y z
N ASP A 1 -30.48 -51.60 -7.18
CA ASP A 1 -31.16 -50.37 -7.64
C ASP A 1 -30.67 -49.11 -6.93
N GLU A 2 -30.67 -49.03 -5.60
CA GLU A 2 -30.22 -47.81 -4.86
C GLU A 2 -28.76 -47.39 -5.13
N HIS A 3 -27.83 -48.34 -5.23
CA HIS A 3 -26.41 -48.04 -5.50
C HIS A 3 -26.23 -47.33 -6.85
N HIS A 4 -27.03 -47.73 -7.86
CA HIS A 4 -26.96 -47.13 -9.18
C HIS A 4 -27.51 -45.70 -9.18
N THR A 5 -28.57 -45.45 -8.41
CA THR A 5 -29.11 -44.10 -8.21
C THR A 5 -28.09 -43.14 -7.58
N ILE A 6 -27.32 -43.62 -6.60
CA ILE A 6 -26.28 -42.81 -5.92
C ILE A 6 -25.13 -42.49 -6.89
N GLU A 7 -24.64 -43.49 -7.64
CA GLU A 7 -23.58 -43.29 -8.63
C GLU A 7 -23.98 -42.29 -9.73
N SER A 8 -25.21 -42.42 -10.26
CA SER A 8 -25.72 -41.47 -11.25
C SER A 8 -25.87 -40.06 -10.68
N SER A 9 -26.30 -39.91 -9.42
CA SER A 9 -26.41 -38.60 -8.78
C SER A 9 -25.05 -37.94 -8.56
N LEU A 10 -24.02 -38.70 -8.17
CA LEU A 10 -22.66 -38.20 -8.03
C LEU A 10 -22.08 -37.75 -9.37
N HIS A 11 -22.27 -38.55 -10.42
CA HIS A 11 -21.81 -38.20 -11.76
C HIS A 11 -22.47 -36.92 -12.27
N ASN A 12 -23.78 -36.76 -12.04
CA ASN A 12 -24.48 -35.52 -12.39
C ASN A 12 -23.96 -34.31 -11.59
N MET A 13 -23.70 -34.45 -10.28
CA MET A 13 -23.14 -33.32 -9.52
C MET A 13 -21.75 -32.89 -10.01
N ILE A 14 -20.89 -33.85 -10.35
CA ILE A 14 -19.57 -33.56 -10.93
C ILE A 14 -19.73 -32.85 -12.29
N GLN A 15 -20.58 -33.39 -13.17
CA GLN A 15 -20.85 -32.80 -14.47
C GLN A 15 -21.36 -31.35 -14.34
N HIS A 16 -22.27 -31.09 -13.39
CA HIS A 16 -22.78 -29.74 -13.16
C HIS A 16 -21.70 -28.77 -12.63
N LEU A 17 -20.74 -29.24 -11.84
CA LEU A 17 -19.62 -28.40 -11.39
C LEU A 17 -18.65 -28.11 -12.54
N ASP A 18 -18.37 -29.10 -13.38
CA ASP A 18 -17.55 -28.91 -14.58
C ASP A 18 -18.24 -27.96 -15.57
N ASP A 19 -19.54 -28.12 -15.77
CA ASP A 19 -20.36 -27.23 -16.60
C ASP A 19 -20.38 -25.81 -16.03
N ALA A 20 -20.48 -25.64 -14.70
CA ALA A 20 -20.43 -24.33 -14.05
C ALA A 20 -19.03 -23.67 -14.16
N CYS A 21 -17.96 -24.47 -14.03
CA CYS A 21 -16.59 -24.00 -14.22
C CYS A 21 -16.37 -23.53 -15.67
N ASN A 22 -16.92 -24.26 -16.64
CA ASN A 22 -16.83 -23.94 -18.06
C ASN A 22 -17.77 -22.80 -18.49
N GLN A 23 -18.98 -22.68 -17.91
CA GLN A 23 -19.87 -21.52 -18.13
C GLN A 23 -19.27 -20.23 -17.60
N SER A 24 -18.42 -20.30 -16.57
CA SER A 24 -17.65 -19.14 -16.11
C SER A 24 -16.62 -18.64 -17.14
N ILE A 25 -16.41 -19.35 -18.25
CA ILE A 25 -15.50 -18.99 -19.34
C ILE A 25 -16.25 -18.27 -20.48
N ASP A 26 -17.59 -18.22 -20.44
CA ASP A 26 -18.34 -17.46 -21.44
C ASP A 26 -17.82 -16.01 -21.47
N PRO A 27 -17.39 -15.50 -22.64
CA PRO A 27 -16.93 -14.13 -22.74
C PRO A 27 -18.07 -13.22 -22.26
N PRO A 28 -17.77 -12.19 -21.47
CA PRO A 28 -18.82 -11.37 -20.90
C PRO A 28 -19.68 -10.77 -22.01
N ASP A 29 -21.01 -10.81 -21.84
CA ASP A 29 -21.99 -10.33 -22.82
C ASP A 29 -21.77 -8.84 -23.19
N ALA A 30 -21.09 -8.10 -22.32
CA ALA A 30 -20.71 -6.72 -22.51
C ALA A 30 -19.21 -6.54 -22.19
N PRO A 31 -18.55 -5.56 -22.84
CA PRO A 31 -17.21 -5.17 -22.44
C PRO A 31 -17.19 -4.75 -20.95
N PRO A 32 -16.06 -4.95 -20.25
CA PRO A 32 -15.93 -4.49 -18.88
C PRO A 32 -16.23 -2.99 -18.77
N PRO A 33 -16.89 -2.53 -17.69
CA PRO A 33 -17.11 -1.10 -17.49
C PRO A 33 -15.75 -0.38 -17.46
N GLU A 34 -15.63 0.70 -18.22
CA GLU A 34 -14.47 1.58 -18.14
C GLU A 34 -14.52 2.29 -16.78
N THR A 35 -13.60 1.91 -15.88
CA THR A 35 -13.54 2.48 -14.52
C THR A 35 -12.73 3.76 -14.45
N THR A 36 -11.85 3.99 -15.42
CA THR A 36 -10.97 5.14 -15.48
C THR A 36 -10.91 5.72 -16.89
N HIS A 37 -10.84 7.04 -16.98
CA HIS A 37 -10.72 7.73 -18.26
C HIS A 37 -9.79 8.94 -18.15
N LEU A 38 -9.13 9.24 -19.27
CA LEU A 38 -8.24 10.39 -19.40
C LEU A 38 -9.05 11.61 -19.86
N LEU A 39 -9.19 12.58 -18.96
CA LEU A 39 -9.74 13.89 -19.28
C LEU A 39 -8.67 14.81 -19.86
N THR A 40 -8.94 15.30 -21.07
CA THR A 40 -8.15 16.35 -21.71
C THR A 40 -8.94 17.65 -21.71
N THR A 41 -8.47 18.67 -20.98
CA THR A 41 -9.19 19.95 -20.80
C THR A 41 -8.91 20.98 -21.90
N GLY A 42 -8.09 20.64 -22.90
CA GLY A 42 -7.67 21.54 -23.98
C GLY A 42 -6.66 22.62 -23.55
N ARG A 43 -6.34 22.73 -22.27
CA ARG A 43 -5.29 23.64 -21.74
C ARG A 43 -3.93 22.93 -21.73
N PRO A 44 -2.81 23.67 -21.88
CA PRO A 44 -1.49 23.09 -21.76
C PRO A 44 -1.30 22.49 -20.36
N GLY A 45 -0.94 21.20 -20.30
CA GLY A 45 -0.76 20.47 -19.05
C GLY A 45 -0.81 18.96 -19.24
N ARG A 46 -0.47 18.21 -18.19
CA ARG A 46 -0.62 16.74 -18.17
C ARG A 46 -2.11 16.38 -18.11
N PRO A 47 -2.61 15.44 -18.95
CA PRO A 47 -4.00 14.98 -18.89
C PRO A 47 -4.39 14.53 -17.48
N HIS A 48 -5.63 14.81 -17.11
CA HIS A 48 -6.17 14.41 -15.81
C HIS A 48 -6.74 12.99 -15.94
N ILE A 49 -6.49 12.14 -14.96
CA ILE A 49 -7.10 10.81 -14.88
C ILE A 49 -8.27 10.91 -13.92
N GLU A 50 -9.46 10.60 -14.40
CA GLU A 50 -10.69 10.55 -13.62
C GLU A 50 -11.10 9.09 -13.38
N ILE A 51 -11.66 8.82 -12.21
CA ILE A 51 -12.19 7.53 -11.80
C ILE A 51 -13.67 7.75 -11.54
N ASP A 52 -14.55 6.84 -11.98
CA ASP A 52 -15.97 6.97 -11.71
C ASP A 52 -16.23 7.09 -10.19
N PRO A 53 -16.89 8.17 -9.72
CA PRO A 53 -17.05 8.44 -8.29
C PRO A 53 -17.95 7.43 -7.59
N SER A 54 -18.94 6.85 -8.28
CA SER A 54 -19.86 5.86 -7.71
C SER A 54 -19.16 4.52 -7.46
N ILE A 55 -18.30 4.12 -8.40
CA ILE A 55 -17.44 2.94 -8.25
C ILE A 55 -16.41 3.22 -7.16
N LEU A 56 -15.73 4.36 -7.20
CA LEU A 56 -14.71 4.70 -6.20
C LEU A 56 -15.28 4.71 -4.77
N ALA A 57 -16.47 5.28 -4.57
CA ALA A 57 -17.15 5.30 -3.28
C ALA A 57 -17.45 3.87 -2.76
N SER A 58 -17.91 2.98 -3.64
CA SER A 58 -18.25 1.60 -3.25
C SER A 58 -17.01 0.78 -2.87
N VAL A 59 -15.89 0.98 -3.56
CA VAL A 59 -14.70 0.14 -3.35
C VAL A 59 -13.76 0.69 -2.27
N ILE A 60 -13.79 2.01 -1.99
CA ILE A 60 -12.96 2.60 -0.93
C ILE A 60 -13.38 2.18 0.48
N GLU A 61 -14.67 1.85 0.66
CA GLU A 61 -15.18 1.27 1.92
C GLU A 61 -14.65 -0.16 2.15
N LEU A 62 -14.35 -0.88 1.07
CA LEU A 62 -13.93 -2.29 1.12
C LEU A 62 -12.41 -2.45 1.18
N ARG A 63 -11.65 -1.57 0.52
CA ARG A 63 -10.18 -1.68 0.41
C ARG A 63 -9.50 -0.32 0.47
N GLY A 64 -8.29 -0.31 1.05
CA GLY A 64 -7.48 0.91 1.11
C GLY A 64 -6.96 1.36 -0.27
N PRO A 65 -6.64 2.66 -0.45
CA PRO A 65 -6.24 3.23 -1.74
C PRO A 65 -5.04 2.55 -2.43
N THR A 66 -4.14 1.94 -1.66
CA THR A 66 -2.98 1.22 -2.18
C THR A 66 -3.36 -0.05 -2.94
N GLU A 67 -4.38 -0.78 -2.46
CA GLU A 67 -4.85 -1.99 -3.14
C GLU A 67 -5.67 -1.64 -4.39
N LEU A 68 -6.43 -0.55 -4.31
CA LEU A 68 -7.22 -0.02 -5.42
C LEU A 68 -6.38 0.42 -6.61
N ALA A 69 -5.12 0.81 -6.37
CA ALA A 69 -4.17 1.17 -7.43
C ALA A 69 -4.05 0.08 -8.51
N ALA A 70 -3.97 -1.19 -8.09
CA ALA A 70 -3.87 -2.33 -9.00
C ALA A 70 -5.18 -2.57 -9.77
N VAL A 71 -6.33 -2.34 -9.13
CA VAL A 71 -7.67 -2.54 -9.72
C VAL A 71 -7.95 -1.50 -10.81
N PHE A 72 -7.64 -0.24 -10.54
CA PHE A 72 -7.88 0.87 -11.47
C PHE A 72 -6.73 1.10 -12.45
N GLY A 73 -5.61 0.39 -12.33
CA GLY A 73 -4.43 0.59 -13.19
C GLY A 73 -3.76 1.96 -13.02
N VAL A 74 -3.93 2.60 -11.86
CA VAL A 74 -3.38 3.94 -11.56
C VAL A 74 -2.56 3.92 -10.27
N SER A 75 -1.76 4.95 -10.03
CA SER A 75 -1.02 5.05 -8.76
C SER A 75 -1.97 5.23 -7.56
N ALA A 76 -1.61 4.70 -6.39
CA ALA A 76 -2.36 4.92 -5.14
C ALA A 76 -2.57 6.41 -4.84
N ARG A 77 -1.58 7.26 -5.20
CA ARG A 77 -1.68 8.71 -5.08
C ARG A 77 -2.80 9.29 -5.96
N THR A 78 -3.02 8.76 -7.15
CA THR A 78 -4.13 9.16 -8.04
C THR A 78 -5.46 8.80 -7.40
N VAL A 79 -5.59 7.57 -6.87
CA VAL A 79 -6.80 7.12 -6.16
C VAL A 79 -7.12 8.02 -4.97
N CYS A 80 -6.13 8.29 -4.10
CA CYS A 80 -6.32 9.20 -2.98
C CYS A 80 -6.73 10.61 -3.42
N ARG A 81 -6.10 11.14 -4.47
CA ARG A 81 -6.43 12.47 -4.99
C ARG A 81 -7.89 12.52 -5.46
N CYS A 82 -8.33 11.56 -6.28
CA CYS A 82 -9.71 11.52 -6.77
C CYS A 82 -10.70 11.33 -5.61
N ALA A 83 -10.37 10.48 -4.62
CA ALA A 83 -11.22 10.31 -3.44
C ALA A 83 -11.37 11.60 -2.63
N LEU A 84 -10.29 12.39 -2.49
CA LEU A 84 -10.32 13.70 -1.85
C LEU A 84 -11.14 14.72 -2.67
N GLU A 85 -10.95 14.76 -4.00
CA GLU A 85 -11.68 15.65 -4.91
C GLU A 85 -13.20 15.38 -4.88
N HIS A 86 -13.60 14.12 -4.71
CA HIS A 86 -15.00 13.72 -4.59
C HIS A 86 -15.54 13.76 -3.14
N GLY A 87 -14.72 14.14 -2.15
CA GLY A 87 -15.14 14.20 -0.74
C GLY A 87 -15.43 12.84 -0.11
N LEU A 88 -14.85 11.76 -0.65
CA LEU A 88 -15.01 10.39 -0.14
C LEU A 88 -14.08 10.09 1.03
N VAL A 89 -12.98 10.84 1.15
CA VAL A 89 -11.98 10.69 2.21
C VAL A 89 -11.67 12.06 2.78
N GLU A 90 -11.51 12.15 4.10
CA GLU A 90 -11.05 13.37 4.75
C GLU A 90 -9.56 13.60 4.48
N PRO A 91 -9.13 14.85 4.19
CA PRO A 91 -7.71 15.18 4.10
C PRO A 91 -6.94 14.72 5.35
N GLY A 92 -5.77 14.12 5.13
CA GLY A 92 -4.88 13.76 6.23
C GLY A 92 -4.49 14.98 7.08
N ALA A 93 -4.17 14.74 8.35
CA ALA A 93 -3.70 15.79 9.25
C ALA A 93 -2.52 16.57 8.64
N LEU A 94 -2.44 17.86 8.94
CA LEU A 94 -1.36 18.72 8.47
C LEU A 94 -0.01 18.14 8.92
N VAL A 95 0.98 18.24 8.03
CA VAL A 95 2.36 17.80 8.31
C VAL A 95 3.02 18.69 9.35
N TYR A 96 2.52 19.90 9.57
CA TYR A 96 3.04 20.81 10.57
C TYR A 96 1.94 21.55 11.33
N VAL A 97 2.26 21.97 12.54
CA VAL A 97 1.43 22.83 13.39
C VAL A 97 2.28 24.04 13.79
N ASP A 98 1.73 25.24 13.56
CA ASP A 98 2.35 26.49 13.97
C ASP A 98 1.86 26.85 15.39
N TYR A 99 2.80 27.11 16.30
CA TYR A 99 2.51 27.55 17.67
C TYR A 99 2.98 28.99 17.84
N GLU A 100 2.09 29.86 18.30
CA GLU A 100 2.41 31.22 18.67
C GLU A 100 2.82 31.26 20.15
N GLY A 101 4.09 31.59 20.41
CA GLY A 101 4.59 31.77 21.77
C GLY A 101 4.14 33.09 22.39
N GLU A 102 4.29 33.23 23.71
CA GLU A 102 3.90 34.45 24.46
C GLU A 102 4.62 35.72 23.96
N ASP A 103 5.81 35.56 23.38
CA ASP A 103 6.60 36.65 22.79
C ASP A 103 6.18 37.01 21.35
N GLY A 104 5.11 36.40 20.82
CA GLY A 104 4.65 36.57 19.42
C GLY A 104 5.51 35.84 18.38
N THR A 105 6.43 34.97 18.82
CA THR A 105 7.25 34.15 17.91
C THR A 105 6.46 32.92 17.46
N ILE A 106 6.35 32.71 16.14
CA ILE A 106 5.70 31.53 15.56
C ILE A 106 6.73 30.41 15.38
N THR A 107 6.55 29.30 16.06
CA THR A 107 7.38 28.10 15.93
C THR A 107 6.61 27.01 15.19
N ARG A 108 7.20 26.50 14.10
CA ARG A 108 6.61 25.43 13.29
C ARG A 108 7.11 24.06 13.73
N PHE A 109 6.20 23.21 14.17
CA PHE A 109 6.50 21.82 14.51
C PHE A 109 6.08 20.91 13.38
N TYR A 110 7.01 20.10 12.88
CA TYR A 110 6.73 19.11 11.83
C TYR A 110 6.44 17.76 12.47
N THR A 111 5.29 17.18 12.17
CA THR A 111 4.97 15.79 12.48
C THR A 111 5.61 14.92 11.40
N SER A 112 6.77 14.33 11.71
CA SER A 112 7.35 13.36 10.79
C SER A 112 6.50 12.10 10.77
N SER A 113 6.10 11.65 9.59
CA SER A 113 5.46 10.34 9.39
C SER A 113 6.46 9.19 9.55
N THR A 114 7.77 9.48 9.64
CA THR A 114 8.77 8.46 9.91
C THR A 114 8.76 8.11 11.38
N ALA A 115 8.56 6.84 11.72
CA ALA A 115 8.74 6.36 13.10
C ALA A 115 10.11 6.81 13.67
N PRO A 116 10.16 7.14 14.97
CA PRO A 116 11.32 7.75 15.61
C PRO A 116 12.57 6.89 15.43
N THR A 117 13.73 7.54 15.39
CA THR A 117 15.03 6.87 15.50
C THR A 117 15.11 6.17 16.84
N SER A 118 15.68 4.98 16.87
CA SER A 118 15.84 4.23 18.11
C SER A 118 16.84 4.90 19.03
N ASN A 119 16.54 4.94 20.33
CA ASN A 119 17.46 5.39 21.37
C ASN A 119 18.44 4.25 21.73
N LEU A 120 19.18 3.73 20.77
CA LEU A 120 20.27 2.79 21.03
C LEU A 120 21.51 3.56 21.47
N SER A 121 22.20 3.07 22.50
CA SER A 121 23.53 3.57 22.82
C SER A 121 24.53 3.13 21.74
N GLU A 122 25.68 3.81 21.67
CA GLU A 122 26.75 3.45 20.74
C GLU A 122 27.26 2.03 21.05
N ASP A 123 27.44 1.69 22.33
CA ASP A 123 27.88 0.36 22.77
C ASP A 123 26.89 -0.76 22.35
N ASP A 124 25.58 -0.53 22.52
CA ASP A 124 24.56 -1.49 22.12
C ASP A 124 24.52 -1.66 20.59
N LEU A 125 24.74 -0.57 19.85
CA LEU A 125 24.78 -0.61 18.38
C LEU A 125 25.98 -1.42 17.88
N ASP A 126 27.16 -1.20 18.47
CA ASP A 126 28.38 -1.93 18.15
C ASP A 126 28.23 -3.43 18.43
N GLU A 127 27.62 -3.79 19.57
CA GLU A 127 27.38 -5.19 19.93
C GLU A 127 26.46 -5.86 18.89
N ILE A 128 25.34 -5.24 18.53
CA ILE A 128 24.42 -5.77 17.53
C ILE A 128 25.11 -5.86 16.16
N MET A 129 25.89 -4.85 15.77
CA MET A 129 26.63 -4.86 14.50
C MET A 129 27.68 -5.97 14.45
N GLN A 130 28.41 -6.20 15.54
CA GLN A 130 29.35 -7.30 15.65
C GLN A 130 28.66 -8.66 15.53
N GLN A 131 27.51 -8.84 16.19
CA GLN A 131 26.70 -10.06 16.06
C GLN A 131 26.23 -10.27 14.61
N ILE A 132 25.78 -9.22 13.91
CA ILE A 132 25.37 -9.31 12.50
C ILE A 132 26.55 -9.73 11.63
N LEU A 133 27.73 -9.12 11.79
CA LEU A 133 28.92 -9.41 10.98
C LEU A 133 29.51 -10.79 11.27
N GLN A 134 29.36 -11.32 12.48
CA GLN A 134 29.72 -12.71 12.81
C GLN A 134 28.88 -13.71 12.02
N HIS A 135 27.59 -13.45 11.83
CA HIS A 135 26.69 -14.33 11.06
C HIS A 135 26.79 -14.09 9.54
N PHE A 136 27.00 -12.83 9.14
CA PHE A 136 26.99 -12.39 7.75
C PHE A 136 28.20 -11.48 7.44
N PRO A 137 29.41 -12.05 7.28
CA PRO A 137 30.64 -11.27 7.16
C PRO A 137 30.76 -10.40 5.90
N PHE A 138 29.89 -10.63 4.90
CA PHE A 138 29.88 -9.86 3.65
C PHE A 138 28.76 -8.82 3.59
N PHE A 139 28.07 -8.54 4.70
CA PHE A 139 27.04 -7.51 4.74
C PHE A 139 27.67 -6.11 4.64
N GLY A 140 27.36 -5.41 3.54
CA GLY A 140 27.65 -3.98 3.43
C GLY A 140 26.68 -3.14 4.27
N HIS A 141 27.02 -1.87 4.53
CA HIS A 141 26.25 -0.98 5.40
C HIS A 141 24.74 -0.91 5.10
N ARG A 142 24.34 -0.93 3.82
CA ARG A 142 22.92 -0.96 3.43
C ARG A 142 22.19 -2.23 3.90
N MET A 143 22.87 -3.38 3.88
CA MET A 143 22.30 -4.64 4.37
C MET A 143 22.22 -4.65 5.89
N ILE A 144 23.25 -4.13 6.58
CA ILE A 144 23.23 -3.97 8.05
C ILE A 144 22.07 -3.06 8.46
N GLN A 145 21.91 -1.89 7.82
CA GLN A 145 20.80 -0.98 8.11
C GLN A 145 19.43 -1.64 7.89
N GLY A 146 19.30 -2.42 6.80
CA GLY A 146 18.09 -3.18 6.52
C GLY A 146 17.80 -4.23 7.60
N HIS A 147 18.83 -4.91 8.10
CA HIS A 147 18.72 -5.90 9.16
C HIS A 147 18.36 -5.26 10.51
N LEU A 148 19.00 -4.15 10.88
CA LEU A 148 18.64 -3.36 12.06
C LEU A 148 17.18 -2.92 11.99
N ARG A 149 16.71 -2.46 10.82
CA ARG A 149 15.30 -2.11 10.60
C ARG A 149 14.36 -3.29 10.79
N HIS A 150 14.75 -4.50 10.38
CA HIS A 150 13.99 -5.72 10.60
C HIS A 150 13.89 -6.08 12.10
N LEU A 151 14.96 -5.85 12.86
CA LEU A 151 14.98 -6.00 14.32
C LEU A 151 14.21 -4.90 15.06
N GLY A 152 13.63 -3.94 14.34
CA GLY A 152 12.87 -2.82 14.91
C GLY A 152 13.72 -1.58 15.24
N HIS A 153 15.02 -1.63 14.97
CA HIS A 153 15.93 -0.51 15.21
C HIS A 153 16.02 0.42 14.00
N ARG A 154 15.83 1.71 14.23
CA ARG A 154 15.99 2.75 13.20
C ARG A 154 17.17 3.65 13.54
N VAL A 155 18.30 3.38 12.91
CA VAL A 155 19.52 4.18 13.03
C VAL A 155 19.82 4.91 11.71
N THR A 156 20.44 6.08 11.81
CA THR A 156 20.90 6.84 10.64
C THR A 156 22.11 6.15 10.01
N GLN A 157 22.36 6.44 8.73
CA GLN A 157 23.53 5.90 8.05
C GLN A 157 24.84 6.41 8.65
N SER A 158 24.86 7.64 9.20
CA SER A 158 26.04 8.18 9.87
C SER A 158 26.42 7.35 11.10
N CYS A 159 25.46 6.99 11.96
CA CYS A 159 25.74 6.17 13.14
C CYS A 159 26.37 4.81 12.77
N ILE A 160 25.95 4.20 11.66
CA ILE A 160 26.53 2.93 11.19
C ILE A 160 27.96 3.12 10.66
N LEU A 161 28.27 4.28 10.08
CA LEU A 161 29.61 4.59 9.58
C LEU A 161 30.58 4.91 10.73
N ASP A 162 30.09 5.52 11.80
CA ASP A 162 30.90 5.91 12.95
C ASP A 162 31.23 4.71 13.87
N SER A 163 30.40 3.65 13.83
CA SER A 163 30.52 2.41 14.60
C SER A 163 31.51 1.37 14.00
N TYR A 164 31.98 1.58 12.77
CA TYR A 164 32.83 0.63 12.03
C TYR A 164 34.33 0.97 12.15
#